data_AF-A0A1C6IWM3-F1
#
_entry.id   AF-A0A1C6IWM3-F1
#
_cell.length_a   1.000
_cell.length_b   1.000
_cell.length_c   1.000
_cell.angle_alpha   90.00
_cell.angle_beta   90.00
_cell.angle_gamma   90.00
#
_symmetry.space_group_name_H-M   'P 1'
#
loop_
_entity.id
_entity.type
_entity.pdbx_description
1 polymer ?
#
loop_
_entity_poly.entity_id
_entity_poly.type
_entity_poly.pdbx_seq_one_letter_code
_entity_poly.pdbx_strand_id
1 'polypeptide(L)'
;MKTKHVWFALSALAIAGCSQNEITEISPEANPEVGFSVFTGTQTKGTITDNTESGTGIKAKGFGVLAYYTGATDFASYTSPTPNFMWNQKVEYKSSAWSYTPLKYWPNTTDEKISFFAYAPYADTQNTASSSNGIELTAATASGYPKITFHWNTTTPSAGVDLVATNAAQTGGDKTVDLTKQTAAVPFKFKHVLSRANFWAKLDGSVNDSETKVFIKGIKLLGTGASTPAAANSSSKFYTKATYKWEDGTWDYTAGTKQAAAVDLDGGILNKTTQSFGSGNVYTTSSVAVTATAASMFKATQYLFLIPPAANGIAASTDIRILLTYDVVTLDTKLDGGKSVIEAKSVVSLPNGTLKGGSAYKYVFTIGLEGVKVSADVENWDADVNVVDAALTEDAIKDAITAFSTIKGSTSACTKFSVHVTGTASVAATLNLSGMTTTNFATNDCITLDFSDVTGISGSNTIAVTAPTGWTASGSPLSSAGQITLTKN
;
A
#
# COMPACT_ATOMS: atom_id res chain seq x y z
N MET A 1 50.97 -7.41 -44.04
CA MET A 1 50.43 -7.54 -42.67
C MET A 1 50.21 -6.15 -42.08
N LYS A 2 48.96 -5.80 -41.75
CA LYS A 2 48.55 -4.83 -40.72
C LYS A 2 47.02 -4.92 -40.61
N THR A 3 46.55 -5.85 -39.79
CA THR A 3 45.16 -6.00 -39.39
C THR A 3 44.79 -4.86 -38.44
N LYS A 4 43.77 -4.07 -38.78
CA LYS A 4 43.11 -3.14 -37.86
C LYS A 4 41.84 -3.81 -37.34
N HIS A 5 41.76 -4.00 -36.04
CA HIS A 5 40.57 -4.51 -35.36
C HIS A 5 39.56 -3.37 -35.21
N VAL A 6 38.42 -3.50 -35.89
CA VAL A 6 37.26 -2.62 -35.70
C VAL A 6 36.43 -3.22 -34.57
N TRP A 7 36.43 -2.54 -33.43
CA TRP A 7 35.50 -2.80 -32.33
C TRP A 7 34.13 -2.24 -32.72
N PHE A 8 33.14 -3.12 -32.87
CA PHE A 8 31.74 -2.72 -32.95
C PHE A 8 31.27 -2.35 -31.54
N ALA A 9 31.14 -1.05 -31.27
CA ALA A 9 30.40 -0.56 -30.12
C ALA A 9 28.89 -0.68 -30.45
N LEU A 10 28.20 -1.60 -29.79
CA LEU A 10 26.75 -1.73 -29.85
C LEU A 10 26.14 -0.65 -28.95
N SER A 11 25.77 0.48 -29.53
CA SER A 11 25.05 1.55 -28.82
C SER A 11 23.69 1.03 -28.36
N ALA A 12 23.49 0.96 -27.04
CA ALA A 12 22.17 0.79 -26.45
C ALA A 12 21.34 2.05 -26.71
N LEU A 13 20.32 1.93 -27.56
CA LEU A 13 19.30 2.95 -27.71
C LEU A 13 18.42 2.94 -26.45
N ALA A 14 18.74 3.81 -25.50
CA ALA A 14 17.85 4.14 -24.40
C ALA A 14 16.70 4.97 -24.97
N ILE A 15 15.50 4.38 -25.08
CA ILE A 15 14.29 5.13 -25.42
C ILE A 15 13.80 5.81 -24.14
N ALA A 16 14.19 7.07 -23.95
CA ALA A 16 13.66 7.94 -22.92
C ALA A 16 12.29 8.46 -23.37
N GLY A 17 11.21 7.94 -22.79
CA GLY A 17 9.85 8.43 -23.03
C GLY A 17 9.48 9.56 -22.08
N CYS A 18 9.88 10.79 -22.40
CA CYS A 18 9.22 12.01 -21.94
C CYS A 18 8.34 12.56 -23.07
N SER A 19 7.15 13.04 -22.73
CA SER A 19 6.10 13.46 -23.68
C SER A 19 6.52 14.61 -24.62
N GLN A 20 6.48 14.38 -25.93
CA GLN A 20 5.70 15.08 -26.96
C GLN A 20 6.36 14.88 -28.34
N ASN A 21 5.61 14.27 -29.26
CA ASN A 21 5.79 14.26 -30.72
C ASN A 21 7.21 14.15 -31.30
N GLU A 22 7.82 12.97 -31.17
CA GLU A 22 8.87 12.54 -32.10
C GLU A 22 8.40 11.29 -32.85
N ILE A 23 8.05 11.45 -34.12
CA ILE A 23 7.80 10.33 -35.04
C ILE A 23 9.17 9.72 -35.33
N THR A 24 9.59 8.78 -34.49
CA THR A 24 10.57 7.79 -34.91
C THR A 24 9.82 6.79 -35.77
N GLU A 25 10.05 6.85 -37.09
CA GLU A 25 9.55 5.85 -38.03
C GLU A 25 10.12 4.47 -37.66
N ILE A 26 9.39 3.74 -36.81
CA ILE A 26 9.52 2.29 -36.74
C ILE A 26 9.00 1.78 -38.08
N SER A 27 9.86 1.12 -38.85
CA SER A 27 9.44 0.41 -40.07
C SER A 27 8.18 -0.41 -39.75
N PRO A 28 7.09 -0.29 -40.53
CA PRO A 28 5.84 -1.01 -40.27
C PRO A 28 6.01 -2.54 -40.21
N GLU A 29 7.14 -3.06 -40.67
CA GLU A 29 7.50 -4.48 -40.66
C GLU A 29 8.27 -4.96 -39.41
N ALA A 30 8.70 -4.07 -38.51
CA ALA A 30 9.40 -4.47 -37.29
C ALA A 30 8.43 -4.81 -36.15
N ASN A 31 8.73 -5.88 -35.39
CA ASN A 31 8.01 -6.19 -34.16
C ASN A 31 8.50 -5.25 -33.06
N PRO A 32 7.64 -4.36 -32.51
CA PRO A 32 8.06 -3.51 -31.41
C PRO A 32 8.39 -4.36 -30.18
N GLU A 33 9.37 -3.90 -29.42
CA GLU A 33 9.68 -4.46 -28.10
C GLU A 33 8.48 -4.26 -27.16
N VAL A 34 8.22 -5.23 -26.29
CA VAL A 34 7.20 -5.09 -25.26
C VAL A 34 7.74 -4.19 -24.15
N GLY A 35 7.25 -2.95 -24.07
CA GLY A 35 7.55 -2.03 -22.97
C GLY A 35 6.56 -2.14 -21.80
N PHE A 36 6.97 -1.70 -20.62
CA PHE A 36 6.13 -1.69 -19.40
C PHE A 36 6.06 -0.30 -18.76
N SER A 37 4.89 0.07 -18.28
CA SER A 37 4.66 1.23 -17.41
C SER A 37 3.96 0.79 -16.14
N VAL A 38 4.24 1.47 -15.03
CA VAL A 38 3.77 1.09 -13.69
C VAL A 38 3.02 2.24 -13.06
N PHE A 39 1.83 1.94 -12.55
CA PHE A 39 1.06 2.81 -11.68
C PHE A 39 0.70 2.06 -10.40
N THR A 40 1.01 2.68 -9.26
CA THR A 40 0.34 2.42 -7.98
C THR A 40 -0.27 3.75 -7.55
N GLY A 41 -1.37 3.75 -6.79
CA GLY A 41 -1.76 4.97 -6.09
C GLY A 41 -0.58 5.49 -5.26
N THR A 42 -0.42 6.82 -5.15
CA THR A 42 0.65 7.40 -4.34
C THR A 42 0.39 7.16 -2.85
N GLN A 43 1.23 6.36 -2.20
CA GLN A 43 1.24 6.19 -0.74
C GLN A 43 2.66 6.33 -0.19
N THR A 44 3.00 7.50 0.34
CA THR A 44 4.37 7.88 0.75
C THR A 44 4.82 7.32 2.11
N LYS A 45 4.38 6.11 2.52
CA LYS A 45 4.72 5.55 3.84
C LYS A 45 5.65 4.35 3.70
N GLY A 46 6.86 4.45 4.27
CA GLY A 46 8.01 3.59 3.95
C GLY A 46 7.99 2.08 4.25
N THR A 47 6.84 1.48 4.59
CA THR A 47 6.68 -0.01 4.56
C THR A 47 5.67 -0.47 3.51
N ILE A 48 4.99 0.48 2.87
CA ILE A 48 3.98 0.25 1.83
C ILE A 48 4.71 0.13 0.50
N THR A 49 4.25 -0.76 -0.36
CA THR A 49 4.75 -0.86 -1.72
C THR A 49 4.06 0.18 -2.60
N ASP A 50 4.84 1.12 -3.10
CA ASP A 50 4.42 2.23 -3.95
C ASP A 50 5.31 2.35 -5.19
N ASN A 51 5.04 3.30 -6.09
CA ASN A 51 5.82 3.51 -7.30
C ASN A 51 7.06 4.43 -7.08
N THR A 52 7.70 4.35 -5.92
CA THR A 52 8.88 5.17 -5.58
C THR A 52 10.18 4.36 -5.60
N GLU A 53 11.31 5.07 -5.47
CA GLU A 53 12.65 4.50 -5.27
C GLU A 53 12.95 4.20 -3.78
N SER A 54 11.95 4.29 -2.90
CA SER A 54 12.12 3.96 -1.49
C SER A 54 12.43 2.48 -1.27
N GLY A 55 12.95 2.13 -0.08
CA GLY A 55 13.36 0.75 0.23
C GLY A 55 12.26 -0.32 0.09
N THR A 56 10.99 0.06 0.00
CA THR A 56 9.84 -0.84 -0.27
C THR A 56 9.14 -0.57 -1.60
N GLY A 57 9.53 0.48 -2.32
CA GLY A 57 8.93 0.88 -3.58
C GLY A 57 9.31 -0.03 -4.75
N ILE A 58 8.43 -0.08 -5.75
CA ILE A 58 8.57 -0.92 -6.94
C ILE A 58 9.78 -0.50 -7.77
N LYS A 59 10.14 0.79 -7.84
CA LYS A 59 11.34 1.21 -8.58
C LYS A 59 12.62 0.66 -7.96
N ALA A 60 12.65 0.50 -6.63
CA ALA A 60 13.79 -0.06 -5.92
C ALA A 60 13.85 -1.59 -5.95
N LYS A 61 12.69 -2.27 -5.86
CA LYS A 61 12.62 -3.73 -5.73
C LYS A 61 12.34 -4.46 -7.04
N GLY A 62 11.82 -3.76 -8.03
CA GLY A 62 11.27 -4.36 -9.25
C GLY A 62 10.00 -5.16 -9.00
N PHE A 63 9.49 -5.74 -10.07
CA PHE A 63 8.29 -6.56 -10.08
C PHE A 63 8.48 -7.78 -10.99
N GLY A 64 7.67 -8.81 -10.78
CA GLY A 64 7.68 -10.02 -11.59
C GLY A 64 6.51 -10.05 -12.57
N VAL A 65 6.76 -10.47 -13.81
CA VAL A 65 5.75 -10.60 -14.87
C VAL A 65 5.61 -12.05 -15.31
N LEU A 66 4.36 -12.50 -15.42
CA LEU A 66 3.98 -13.73 -16.12
C LEU A 66 3.18 -13.32 -17.35
N ALA A 67 3.52 -13.89 -18.50
CA ALA A 67 2.87 -13.57 -19.77
C ALA A 67 2.58 -14.82 -20.59
N TYR A 68 1.42 -14.79 -21.23
CA TYR A 68 0.83 -15.92 -21.93
C TYR A 68 0.43 -15.47 -23.33
N TYR A 69 1.10 -16.04 -24.33
CA TYR A 69 0.73 -15.87 -25.72
C TYR A 69 -0.30 -16.93 -26.11
N THR A 70 -1.43 -16.51 -26.64
CA THR A 70 -2.61 -17.36 -26.89
C THR A 70 -3.06 -17.36 -28.36
N GLY A 71 -2.20 -16.86 -29.27
CA GLY A 71 -2.57 -16.66 -30.66
C GLY A 71 -3.79 -15.75 -30.77
N ALA A 72 -4.71 -16.01 -31.69
CA ALA A 72 -5.92 -15.20 -31.86
C ALA A 72 -7.01 -15.44 -30.79
N THR A 73 -6.83 -16.43 -29.91
CA THR A 73 -7.84 -16.82 -28.91
C THR A 73 -7.67 -16.01 -27.63
N ASP A 74 -8.79 -15.57 -27.05
CA ASP A 74 -8.79 -14.93 -25.73
C ASP A 74 -8.33 -15.91 -24.65
N PHE A 75 -7.61 -15.40 -23.66
CA PHE A 75 -6.97 -16.18 -22.61
C PHE A 75 -7.93 -17.13 -21.89
N ALA A 76 -9.11 -16.64 -21.53
CA ALA A 76 -10.13 -17.42 -20.83
C ALA A 76 -10.67 -18.60 -21.68
N SER A 77 -10.57 -18.51 -23.01
CA SER A 77 -11.02 -19.54 -23.95
C SER A 77 -9.88 -20.42 -24.47
N TYR A 78 -8.63 -20.06 -24.19
CA TYR A 78 -7.48 -20.82 -24.64
C TYR A 78 -7.38 -22.14 -23.86
N THR A 79 -7.11 -23.24 -24.55
CA THR A 79 -7.00 -24.56 -23.91
C THR A 79 -5.64 -24.67 -23.21
N SER A 80 -5.66 -24.82 -21.88
CA SER A 80 -4.47 -25.07 -21.05
C SER A 80 -3.34 -24.03 -21.24
N PRO A 81 -3.59 -22.72 -21.04
CA PRO A 81 -2.57 -21.70 -21.22
C PRO A 81 -1.45 -21.89 -20.20
N THR A 82 -0.21 -21.94 -20.65
CA THR A 82 1.01 -21.94 -19.80
C THR A 82 1.77 -20.63 -20.02
N PRO A 83 2.59 -20.16 -19.05
CA PRO A 83 3.35 -18.91 -19.16
C PRO A 83 4.49 -19.02 -20.18
N ASN A 84 4.12 -19.19 -21.44
CA ASN A 84 4.96 -19.53 -22.58
C ASN A 84 5.71 -18.31 -23.15
N PHE A 85 5.39 -17.09 -22.68
CA PHE A 85 6.02 -15.86 -23.14
C PHE A 85 6.96 -15.28 -22.07
N MET A 86 6.49 -15.20 -20.82
CA MET A 86 7.28 -14.81 -19.65
C MET A 86 6.86 -15.62 -18.42
N TRP A 87 7.82 -16.09 -17.62
CA TRP A 87 7.57 -16.64 -16.30
C TRP A 87 8.49 -15.96 -15.29
N ASN A 88 7.88 -15.33 -14.27
CA ASN A 88 8.55 -14.52 -13.26
C ASN A 88 9.64 -13.60 -13.83
N GLN A 89 9.37 -12.97 -14.98
CA GLN A 89 10.32 -12.06 -15.61
C GLN A 89 10.50 -10.85 -14.70
N LYS A 90 11.70 -10.69 -14.15
CA LYS A 90 12.06 -9.51 -13.38
C LYS A 90 12.07 -8.28 -14.29
N VAL A 91 11.34 -7.25 -13.88
CA VAL A 91 11.39 -5.91 -14.47
C VAL A 91 11.92 -4.94 -13.42
N GLU A 92 12.91 -4.14 -13.80
CA GLU A 92 13.63 -3.23 -12.91
C GLU A 92 13.61 -1.81 -13.45
N TYR A 93 13.56 -0.81 -12.56
CA TYR A 93 13.70 0.58 -12.94
C TYR A 93 15.19 0.96 -12.97
N LYS A 94 15.71 1.30 -14.15
CA LYS A 94 17.11 1.69 -14.35
C LYS A 94 17.16 2.85 -15.32
N SER A 95 18.01 3.84 -15.04
CA SER A 95 18.21 5.00 -15.93
C SER A 95 16.90 5.68 -16.34
N SER A 96 15.99 5.87 -15.37
CA SER A 96 14.67 6.48 -15.56
C SER A 96 13.66 5.70 -16.42
N ALA A 97 13.92 4.42 -16.71
CA ALA A 97 13.03 3.56 -17.49
C ALA A 97 12.88 2.15 -16.89
N TRP A 98 11.76 1.49 -17.17
CA TRP A 98 11.59 0.07 -16.85
C TRP A 98 12.31 -0.79 -17.88
N SER A 99 13.08 -1.78 -17.41
CA SER A 99 13.91 -2.64 -18.24
C SER A 99 13.85 -4.09 -17.75
N TYR A 100 14.06 -5.04 -18.66
CA TYR A 100 14.12 -6.46 -18.35
C TYR A 100 14.99 -7.19 -19.38
N THR A 101 15.37 -8.43 -19.08
CA THR A 101 16.16 -9.27 -19.98
C THR A 101 15.78 -10.74 -19.80
N PRO A 102 15.70 -11.54 -20.88
CA PRO A 102 15.86 -11.15 -22.28
C PRO A 102 14.66 -10.35 -22.84
N LEU A 103 14.91 -9.50 -23.84
CA LEU A 103 13.87 -8.70 -24.50
C LEU A 103 12.86 -9.58 -25.21
N LYS A 104 11.60 -9.15 -25.19
CA LYS A 104 10.48 -9.80 -25.87
C LYS A 104 9.81 -8.83 -26.82
N TYR A 105 9.27 -9.36 -27.91
CA TYR A 105 8.69 -8.57 -28.99
C TYR A 105 7.24 -8.99 -29.22
N TRP A 106 6.41 -8.02 -29.60
CA TRP A 106 5.02 -8.29 -29.94
C TRP A 106 4.93 -9.24 -31.16
N PRO A 107 3.91 -10.10 -31.23
CA PRO A 107 3.67 -10.91 -32.41
C PRO A 107 3.32 -10.03 -33.62
N ASN A 108 3.69 -10.47 -34.82
CA ASN A 108 3.45 -9.69 -36.06
C ASN A 108 2.18 -10.08 -36.80
N THR A 109 1.53 -11.17 -36.40
CA THR A 109 0.25 -11.59 -36.99
C THR A 109 -0.87 -10.77 -36.38
N THR A 110 -1.82 -10.35 -37.21
CA THR A 110 -3.05 -9.67 -36.78
C THR A 110 -3.82 -10.53 -35.77
N ASP A 111 -4.45 -9.88 -34.81
CA ASP A 111 -5.31 -10.47 -33.76
C ASP A 111 -4.61 -11.39 -32.75
N GLU A 112 -3.31 -11.63 -32.88
CA GLU A 112 -2.58 -12.39 -31.88
C GLU A 112 -2.45 -11.64 -30.56
N LYS A 113 -2.68 -12.36 -29.46
CA LYS A 113 -2.86 -11.81 -28.12
C LYS A 113 -1.79 -12.29 -27.15
N ILE A 114 -1.43 -11.39 -26.24
CA ILE A 114 -0.65 -11.68 -25.05
C ILE A 114 -1.42 -11.17 -23.83
N SER A 115 -1.53 -12.02 -22.81
CA SER A 115 -2.05 -11.64 -21.49
C SER A 115 -0.94 -11.55 -20.47
N PHE A 116 -0.86 -10.43 -19.75
CA PHE A 116 0.17 -10.12 -18.77
C PHE A 116 -0.41 -10.08 -17.35
N PHE A 117 0.30 -10.70 -16.42
CA PHE A 117 0.01 -10.70 -14.99
C PHE A 117 1.26 -10.28 -14.23
N ALA A 118 1.13 -9.35 -13.29
CA ALA A 118 2.27 -8.83 -12.56
C ALA A 118 2.01 -8.77 -11.06
N TYR A 119 3.09 -8.85 -10.28
CA TYR A 119 3.10 -8.62 -8.83
C TYR A 119 4.38 -7.90 -8.38
N ALA A 120 4.30 -7.22 -7.24
CA ALA A 120 5.44 -6.66 -6.55
C ALA A 120 5.31 -6.83 -5.02
N PRO A 121 6.43 -6.80 -4.27
CA PRO A 121 7.82 -6.74 -4.75
C PRO A 121 8.26 -8.04 -5.44
N TYR A 122 9.20 -7.94 -6.39
CA TYR A 122 9.76 -9.12 -7.07
C TYR A 122 10.28 -10.16 -6.08
N ALA A 123 9.90 -11.42 -6.28
CA ALA A 123 10.40 -12.56 -5.56
C ALA A 123 11.27 -13.42 -6.49
N ASP A 124 12.54 -13.56 -6.15
CA ASP A 124 13.51 -14.31 -6.94
C ASP A 124 13.46 -15.82 -6.64
N THR A 125 13.36 -16.15 -5.35
CA THR A 125 13.33 -17.55 -4.91
C THR A 125 11.89 -18.06 -4.94
N GLN A 126 11.60 -19.03 -5.81
CA GLN A 126 10.29 -19.66 -5.96
C GLN A 126 10.26 -21.07 -5.34
N ASN A 127 10.37 -21.16 -4.00
CA ASN A 127 10.30 -22.43 -3.26
C ASN A 127 9.41 -22.29 -2.01
N THR A 128 8.46 -23.21 -1.85
CA THR A 128 7.57 -23.38 -0.68
C THR A 128 8.18 -23.09 0.70
N ALA A 129 9.45 -23.42 0.94
CA ALA A 129 10.08 -23.29 2.27
C ALA A 129 10.95 -22.03 2.45
N SER A 130 11.24 -21.27 1.38
CA SER A 130 12.20 -20.16 1.42
C SER A 130 11.92 -19.08 0.38
N SER A 131 10.69 -18.98 -0.10
CA SER A 131 10.33 -17.98 -1.10
C SER A 131 10.65 -16.59 -0.59
N SER A 132 11.42 -15.83 -1.36
CA SER A 132 11.70 -14.43 -1.02
C SER A 132 10.39 -13.67 -0.90
N ASN A 133 10.28 -12.81 0.11
CA ASN A 133 9.07 -12.04 0.41
C ASN A 133 7.82 -12.89 0.74
N GLY A 134 7.96 -14.21 0.96
CA GLY A 134 6.82 -15.10 1.18
C GLY A 134 5.94 -15.27 -0.07
N ILE A 135 6.44 -14.97 -1.27
CA ILE A 135 5.66 -14.99 -2.51
C ILE A 135 6.04 -16.21 -3.36
N GLU A 136 5.08 -17.10 -3.56
CA GLU A 136 5.25 -18.31 -4.36
C GLU A 136 4.30 -18.31 -5.57
N LEU A 137 4.85 -18.32 -6.77
CA LEU A 137 4.11 -18.37 -8.02
C LEU A 137 3.75 -19.80 -8.40
N THR A 138 2.70 -19.94 -9.22
CA THR A 138 2.46 -21.19 -9.95
C THR A 138 3.69 -21.61 -10.76
N ALA A 139 3.90 -22.92 -10.89
CA ALA A 139 5.03 -23.46 -11.65
C ALA A 139 4.98 -23.01 -13.12
N ALA A 140 6.14 -22.88 -13.76
CA ALA A 140 6.23 -22.47 -15.18
C ALA A 140 5.51 -23.42 -16.15
N THR A 141 5.26 -24.66 -15.74
CA THR A 141 4.54 -25.69 -16.51
C THR A 141 3.06 -25.78 -16.17
N ALA A 142 2.59 -25.04 -15.16
CA ALA A 142 1.20 -25.07 -14.74
C ALA A 142 0.31 -24.37 -15.78
N SER A 143 -0.85 -24.98 -16.05
CA SER A 143 -1.85 -24.43 -16.97
C SER A 143 -2.92 -23.62 -16.25
N GLY A 144 -3.52 -22.66 -16.95
CA GLY A 144 -4.62 -21.82 -16.48
C GLY A 144 -4.15 -20.46 -15.97
N TYR A 145 -5.03 -19.74 -15.29
CA TYR A 145 -4.66 -18.48 -14.65
C TYR A 145 -3.53 -18.68 -13.65
N PRO A 146 -2.53 -17.78 -13.63
CA PRO A 146 -1.50 -17.85 -12.61
C PRO A 146 -2.10 -17.61 -11.22
N LYS A 147 -1.36 -18.02 -10.20
CA LYS A 147 -1.71 -17.84 -8.79
C LYS A 147 -0.48 -17.43 -7.98
N ILE A 148 -0.70 -16.69 -6.90
CA ILE A 148 0.30 -16.41 -5.86
C ILE A 148 -0.10 -17.13 -4.59
N THR A 149 0.68 -18.08 -4.12
CA THR A 149 0.60 -18.54 -2.73
C THR A 149 1.45 -17.62 -1.87
N PHE A 150 0.80 -16.93 -0.93
CA PHE A 150 1.46 -16.00 -0.04
C PHE A 150 1.65 -16.60 1.35
N HIS A 151 2.85 -16.49 1.88
CA HIS A 151 3.27 -16.96 3.20
C HIS A 151 3.58 -15.76 4.10
N TRP A 152 2.72 -15.52 5.07
CA TRP A 152 2.87 -14.40 5.99
C TRP A 152 3.99 -14.65 7.01
N ASN A 153 4.83 -13.64 7.26
CA ASN A 153 5.96 -13.73 8.17
C ASN A 153 5.51 -13.64 9.65
N THR A 154 5.31 -14.81 10.27
CA THR A 154 4.94 -14.92 11.69
C THR A 154 6.08 -14.63 12.66
N THR A 155 7.33 -14.77 12.21
CA THR A 155 8.53 -14.67 13.08
C THR A 155 8.96 -13.22 13.26
N THR A 156 8.87 -12.43 12.19
CA THR A 156 9.23 -11.01 12.19
C THR A 156 8.13 -10.19 11.51
N PRO A 157 6.97 -9.96 12.17
CA PRO A 157 5.85 -9.23 11.57
C PRO A 157 6.20 -7.80 11.12
N SER A 158 7.22 -7.16 11.71
CA SER A 158 7.74 -5.85 11.30
C SER A 158 8.47 -5.85 9.95
N ALA A 159 8.81 -7.03 9.43
CA ALA A 159 9.34 -7.24 8.08
C ALA A 159 8.25 -7.81 7.15
N GLY A 160 6.97 -7.59 7.49
CA GLY A 160 5.84 -7.99 6.66
C GLY A 160 5.91 -7.34 5.27
N VAL A 161 5.43 -8.08 4.28
CA VAL A 161 5.45 -7.65 2.87
C VAL A 161 4.07 -7.11 2.51
N ASP A 162 4.07 -5.94 1.89
CA ASP A 162 2.90 -5.40 1.21
C ASP A 162 2.85 -5.96 -0.22
N LEU A 163 2.05 -7.01 -0.41
CA LEU A 163 1.88 -7.62 -1.72
C LEU A 163 0.90 -6.78 -2.55
N VAL A 164 1.37 -6.36 -3.72
CA VAL A 164 0.54 -5.74 -4.76
C VAL A 164 0.52 -6.60 -6.01
N ALA A 165 -0.63 -6.66 -6.69
CA ALA A 165 -0.78 -7.47 -7.91
C ALA A 165 -1.83 -6.87 -8.85
N THR A 166 -1.73 -7.25 -10.13
CA THR A 166 -2.81 -7.02 -11.12
C THR A 166 -3.89 -8.12 -11.00
N ASN A 167 -4.92 -8.08 -11.85
CA ASN A 167 -5.83 -9.21 -12.11
C ASN A 167 -6.53 -9.08 -13.46
N ALA A 168 -7.09 -10.18 -13.95
CA ALA A 168 -7.75 -10.26 -15.24
C ALA A 168 -9.09 -9.48 -15.30
N ALA A 169 -9.66 -9.12 -14.15
CA ALA A 169 -10.88 -8.33 -14.09
C ALA A 169 -10.64 -6.82 -14.30
N GLN A 170 -9.38 -6.38 -14.46
CA GLN A 170 -9.07 -4.99 -14.80
C GLN A 170 -9.47 -4.67 -16.24
N THR A 171 -10.15 -3.54 -16.43
CA THR A 171 -10.75 -3.11 -17.71
C THR A 171 -10.28 -1.73 -18.12
N GLY A 172 -10.57 -1.32 -19.36
CA GLY A 172 -10.23 0.02 -19.86
C GLY A 172 -8.71 0.22 -19.93
N GLY A 173 -8.23 1.38 -19.47
CA GLY A 173 -6.80 1.71 -19.45
C GLY A 173 -5.95 0.82 -18.53
N ASP A 174 -6.59 0.04 -17.65
CA ASP A 174 -5.91 -0.85 -16.71
C ASP A 174 -5.89 -2.32 -17.20
N LYS A 175 -6.47 -2.58 -18.38
CA LYS A 175 -6.56 -3.93 -18.95
C LYS A 175 -5.17 -4.44 -19.34
N THR A 176 -4.81 -5.61 -18.84
CA THR A 176 -3.52 -6.26 -19.11
C THR A 176 -3.66 -7.65 -19.76
N VAL A 177 -4.89 -8.10 -20.00
CA VAL A 177 -5.22 -9.37 -20.65
C VAL A 177 -5.72 -9.16 -22.07
N ASP A 178 -5.47 -10.14 -22.92
CA ASP A 178 -5.88 -10.18 -24.33
C ASP A 178 -5.47 -8.92 -25.11
N LEU A 179 -4.21 -8.51 -24.93
CA LEU A 179 -3.65 -7.36 -25.62
C LEU A 179 -3.07 -7.81 -26.96
N THR A 180 -3.45 -7.11 -28.03
CA THR A 180 -2.84 -7.24 -29.35
C THR A 180 -1.60 -6.35 -29.46
N LYS A 181 -0.81 -6.54 -30.53
CA LYS A 181 0.35 -5.68 -30.85
C LYS A 181 0.02 -4.20 -30.65
N GLN A 182 0.83 -3.53 -29.84
CA GLN A 182 0.73 -2.11 -29.55
C GLN A 182 2.14 -1.51 -29.40
N THR A 183 2.28 -0.23 -29.74
CA THR A 183 3.53 0.53 -29.54
C THR A 183 3.60 1.15 -28.15
N ALA A 184 2.45 1.35 -27.50
CA ALA A 184 2.38 1.79 -26.12
C ALA A 184 2.84 0.68 -25.15
N ALA A 185 3.50 1.09 -24.06
CA ALA A 185 3.86 0.19 -22.98
C ALA A 185 2.62 -0.43 -22.32
N VAL A 186 2.71 -1.67 -21.88
CA VAL A 186 1.64 -2.35 -21.12
C VAL A 186 1.50 -1.66 -19.76
N PRO A 187 0.30 -1.12 -19.42
CA PRO A 187 0.09 -0.36 -18.20
C PRO A 187 -0.26 -1.30 -17.03
N PHE A 188 0.70 -1.56 -16.14
CA PHE A 188 0.43 -2.29 -14.91
C PHE A 188 -0.10 -1.34 -13.84
N LYS A 189 -1.40 -1.46 -13.54
CA LYS A 189 -2.01 -0.88 -12.34
C LYS A 189 -2.05 -1.90 -11.22
N PHE A 190 -1.13 -1.77 -10.28
CA PHE A 190 -1.05 -2.66 -9.12
C PHE A 190 -2.08 -2.27 -8.06
N LYS A 191 -2.71 -3.28 -7.45
CA LYS A 191 -3.62 -3.12 -6.30
C LYS A 191 -3.05 -3.81 -5.07
N HIS A 192 -3.26 -3.24 -3.89
CA HIS A 192 -2.92 -3.90 -2.63
C HIS A 192 -3.89 -5.07 -2.41
N VAL A 193 -3.36 -6.30 -2.28
CA VAL A 193 -4.23 -7.49 -2.18
C VAL A 193 -4.40 -8.00 -0.75
N LEU A 194 -3.52 -7.60 0.16
CA LEU A 194 -3.62 -7.91 1.60
C LEU A 194 -4.58 -6.94 2.31
N SER A 195 -4.67 -7.04 3.63
CA SER A 195 -5.27 -5.99 4.49
C SER A 195 -4.22 -5.33 5.38
N ARG A 196 -4.24 -3.99 5.46
CA ARG A 196 -3.32 -3.23 6.31
C ARG A 196 -3.98 -2.96 7.65
N ALA A 197 -3.29 -3.22 8.74
CA ALA A 197 -3.75 -2.89 10.09
C ALA A 197 -2.73 -2.03 10.83
N ASN A 198 -3.22 -0.98 11.48
CA ASN A 198 -2.49 -0.20 12.49
C ASN A 198 -3.24 -0.26 13.81
N PHE A 199 -2.54 -0.49 14.92
CA PHE A 199 -3.14 -0.58 16.23
C PHE A 199 -2.80 0.64 17.09
N TRP A 200 -3.83 1.25 17.66
CA TRP A 200 -3.79 2.45 18.48
C TRP A 200 -4.43 2.17 19.82
N ALA A 201 -4.05 2.90 20.87
CA ALA A 201 -4.69 2.76 22.17
C ALA A 201 -5.00 4.10 22.83
N LYS A 202 -6.08 4.10 23.63
CA LYS A 202 -6.45 5.18 24.55
C LYS A 202 -7.11 4.62 25.81
N LEU A 203 -7.22 5.44 26.84
CA LEU A 203 -8.06 5.19 28.00
C LEU A 203 -9.54 5.47 27.69
N ASP A 204 -10.44 4.80 28.40
CA ASP A 204 -11.89 5.05 28.34
C ASP A 204 -12.32 6.31 29.12
N GLY A 205 -11.47 6.81 30.00
CA GLY A 205 -11.63 8.04 30.77
C GLY A 205 -10.28 8.54 31.32
N SER A 206 -10.32 9.66 32.04
CA SER A 206 -9.12 10.21 32.68
C SER A 206 -8.79 9.45 33.96
N VAL A 207 -7.52 9.13 34.16
CA VAL A 207 -6.96 8.76 35.47
C VAL A 207 -6.21 9.97 36.05
N ASN A 208 -5.86 9.94 37.34
CA ASN A 208 -4.90 10.91 37.85
C ASN A 208 -3.52 10.55 37.26
N ASP A 209 -3.16 11.13 36.11
CA ASP A 209 -1.94 10.81 35.36
C ASP A 209 -0.64 11.04 36.16
N SER A 210 -0.70 11.81 37.25
CA SER A 210 0.44 12.00 38.16
C SER A 210 0.65 10.82 39.11
N GLU A 211 -0.39 10.03 39.37
CA GLU A 211 -0.39 8.92 40.32
C GLU A 211 -0.60 7.56 39.64
N THR A 212 -1.45 7.49 38.61
CA THR A 212 -1.81 6.25 37.93
C THR A 212 -1.59 6.36 36.43
N LYS A 213 -0.96 5.34 35.84
CA LYS A 213 -0.80 5.21 34.38
C LYS A 213 -1.01 3.78 33.91
N VAL A 214 -1.39 3.64 32.65
CA VAL A 214 -1.54 2.34 31.99
C VAL A 214 -0.48 2.18 30.91
N PHE A 215 0.16 1.01 30.89
CA PHE A 215 1.27 0.71 30.01
C PHE A 215 1.06 -0.61 29.28
N ILE A 216 0.97 -0.59 27.96
CA ILE A 216 0.82 -1.81 27.16
C ILE A 216 2.17 -2.50 27.03
N LYS A 217 2.22 -3.74 27.51
CA LYS A 217 3.41 -4.59 27.52
C LYS A 217 3.46 -5.61 26.42
N GLY A 218 2.36 -5.91 25.74
CA GLY A 218 2.42 -6.87 24.66
C GLY A 218 1.09 -7.01 23.95
N ILE A 219 1.20 -7.39 22.68
CA ILE A 219 0.07 -7.65 21.81
C ILE A 219 0.35 -8.94 21.06
N LYS A 220 -0.59 -9.87 21.09
CA LYS A 220 -0.51 -11.11 20.31
C LYS A 220 -1.73 -11.27 19.41
N LEU A 221 -1.50 -11.62 18.14
CA LEU A 221 -2.54 -12.13 17.25
C LEU A 221 -2.82 -13.59 17.62
N LEU A 222 -4.05 -13.91 17.96
CA LEU A 222 -4.41 -15.26 18.41
C LEU A 222 -4.72 -16.19 17.23
N GLY A 223 -3.99 -17.29 17.19
CA GLY A 223 -4.23 -18.41 16.26
C GLY A 223 -5.35 -19.34 16.73
N THR A 224 -5.37 -20.57 16.23
CA THR A 224 -6.38 -21.58 16.58
C THR A 224 -6.17 -22.22 17.95
N GLY A 225 -4.93 -22.28 18.43
CA GLY A 225 -4.55 -22.86 19.71
C GLY A 225 -4.78 -21.92 20.90
N ALA A 226 -4.68 -22.46 22.11
CA ALA A 226 -4.77 -21.66 23.33
C ALA A 226 -3.52 -20.80 23.53
N SER A 227 -3.70 -19.49 23.69
CA SER A 227 -2.71 -18.62 24.36
C SER A 227 -2.93 -18.67 25.87
N THR A 228 -1.86 -18.51 26.65
CA THR A 228 -1.96 -18.18 28.08
C THR A 228 -2.05 -16.66 28.22
N PRO A 229 -3.12 -16.10 28.83
CA PRO A 229 -4.28 -16.75 29.47
C PRO A 229 -5.38 -17.08 28.47
N ALA A 230 -6.21 -18.06 28.85
CA ALA A 230 -7.09 -18.85 28.01
C ALA A 230 -7.86 -18.09 26.92
N ALA A 231 -7.50 -18.36 25.66
CA ALA A 231 -8.35 -18.09 24.50
C ALA A 231 -8.01 -19.02 23.33
N ALA A 232 -8.20 -20.33 23.52
CA ALA A 232 -8.29 -21.24 22.37
C ALA A 232 -9.34 -20.73 21.40
N ASN A 233 -9.01 -20.68 20.11
CA ASN A 233 -9.88 -20.12 19.08
C ASN A 233 -9.93 -21.05 17.87
N SER A 234 -10.43 -22.27 18.02
CA SER A 234 -10.48 -23.24 16.91
C SER A 234 -11.17 -22.68 15.65
N SER A 235 -12.06 -21.70 15.82
CA SER A 235 -12.76 -20.99 14.74
C SER A 235 -11.97 -19.83 14.12
N SER A 236 -10.75 -19.55 14.56
CA SER A 236 -9.90 -18.50 14.02
C SER A 236 -9.75 -18.64 12.50
N LYS A 237 -9.74 -17.50 11.82
CA LYS A 237 -9.43 -17.36 10.39
C LYS A 237 -8.17 -16.53 10.20
N PHE A 238 -7.26 -16.56 11.17
CA PHE A 238 -5.93 -15.99 11.02
C PHE A 238 -5.10 -16.88 10.09
N TYR A 239 -5.13 -16.58 8.79
CA TYR A 239 -4.35 -17.29 7.78
C TYR A 239 -2.91 -16.77 7.71
N THR A 240 -1.96 -17.70 7.69
CA THR A 240 -0.54 -17.44 7.41
C THR A 240 -0.13 -17.96 6.05
N LYS A 241 -1.00 -18.75 5.41
CA LYS A 241 -0.86 -19.13 4.01
C LYS A 241 -2.23 -19.11 3.34
N ALA A 242 -2.31 -18.52 2.15
CA ALA A 242 -3.47 -18.59 1.26
C ALA A 242 -3.03 -18.29 -0.18
N THR A 243 -3.93 -18.48 -1.14
CA THR A 243 -3.62 -18.31 -2.55
C THR A 243 -4.43 -17.17 -3.16
N TYR A 244 -3.76 -16.15 -3.68
CA TYR A 244 -4.39 -15.10 -4.50
C TYR A 244 -4.53 -15.58 -5.95
N LYS A 245 -5.73 -15.40 -6.52
CA LYS A 245 -6.07 -15.77 -7.89
C LYS A 245 -6.07 -14.54 -8.78
N TRP A 246 -5.23 -14.53 -9.82
CA TRP A 246 -5.24 -13.46 -10.82
C TRP A 246 -6.48 -13.46 -11.70
N GLU A 247 -7.21 -14.58 -11.77
CA GLU A 247 -8.45 -14.73 -12.55
C GLU A 247 -9.51 -13.68 -12.18
N ASP A 248 -9.78 -13.51 -10.88
CA ASP A 248 -10.85 -12.65 -10.38
C ASP A 248 -10.37 -11.67 -9.30
N GLY A 249 -9.07 -11.69 -8.98
CA GLY A 249 -8.49 -10.84 -7.94
C GLY A 249 -8.92 -11.22 -6.52
N THR A 250 -9.28 -12.48 -6.28
CA THR A 250 -9.75 -12.94 -4.96
C THR A 250 -8.77 -13.93 -4.29
N TRP A 251 -8.90 -14.07 -2.98
CA TRP A 251 -8.18 -15.06 -2.18
C TRP A 251 -8.95 -16.38 -2.10
N ASP A 252 -8.25 -17.48 -2.33
CA ASP A 252 -8.66 -18.85 -2.09
C ASP A 252 -8.01 -19.39 -0.81
N TYR A 253 -8.85 -19.88 0.09
CA TYR A 253 -8.48 -20.38 1.41
C TYR A 253 -8.48 -21.92 1.49
N THR A 254 -8.86 -22.61 0.42
CA THR A 254 -9.10 -24.07 0.42
C THR A 254 -7.85 -24.85 0.83
N ALA A 255 -6.67 -24.45 0.33
CA ALA A 255 -5.37 -25.01 0.71
C ALA A 255 -4.61 -24.12 1.73
N GLY A 256 -5.30 -23.17 2.35
CA GLY A 256 -4.73 -22.20 3.27
C GLY A 256 -4.29 -22.83 4.59
N THR A 257 -3.30 -22.20 5.24
CA THR A 257 -2.85 -22.58 6.58
C THR A 257 -3.31 -21.53 7.57
N LYS A 258 -4.03 -21.96 8.60
CA LYS A 258 -4.36 -21.13 9.76
C LYS A 258 -3.23 -21.20 10.78
N GLN A 259 -2.90 -20.07 11.37
CA GLN A 259 -1.91 -20.01 12.42
C GLN A 259 -2.42 -20.74 13.66
N ALA A 260 -1.62 -21.66 14.21
CA ALA A 260 -1.97 -22.36 15.45
C ALA A 260 -1.58 -21.55 16.69
N ALA A 261 -0.30 -21.21 16.83
CA ALA A 261 0.23 -20.49 17.99
C ALA A 261 -0.05 -18.99 17.89
N ALA A 262 -0.24 -18.32 19.04
CA ALA A 262 -0.33 -16.87 19.05
C ALA A 262 0.98 -16.23 18.52
N VAL A 263 0.85 -15.21 17.67
CA VAL A 263 1.98 -14.48 17.10
C VAL A 263 2.20 -13.21 17.89
N ASP A 264 3.42 -13.06 18.42
CA ASP A 264 3.82 -11.89 19.20
C ASP A 264 4.19 -10.73 18.29
N LEU A 265 3.62 -9.55 18.57
CA LEU A 265 3.93 -8.32 17.85
C LEU A 265 5.10 -7.56 18.50
N ASP A 266 5.55 -7.97 19.68
CA ASP A 266 6.63 -7.30 20.41
C ASP A 266 8.01 -7.41 19.71
N GLY A 267 8.14 -8.30 18.71
CA GLY A 267 9.35 -8.55 17.92
C GLY A 267 9.77 -7.44 16.95
N GLY A 268 9.47 -6.18 17.25
CA GLY A 268 9.99 -5.01 16.52
C GLY A 268 8.95 -4.03 15.99
N ILE A 269 7.66 -4.39 15.98
CA ILE A 269 6.59 -3.50 15.46
C ILE A 269 6.10 -2.50 16.51
N LEU A 270 6.04 -2.89 17.79
CA LEU A 270 5.54 -2.04 18.87
C LEU A 270 6.52 -0.90 19.18
N ASN A 271 5.98 0.30 19.42
CA ASN A 271 6.71 1.50 19.78
C ASN A 271 7.01 1.56 21.27
N LYS A 272 7.65 0.52 21.81
CA LYS A 272 7.99 0.48 23.22
C LYS A 272 9.17 1.39 23.54
N THR A 273 9.07 2.06 24.68
CA THR A 273 10.17 2.77 25.31
C THR A 273 10.30 2.33 26.76
N THR A 274 11.51 2.42 27.30
CA THR A 274 11.75 2.30 28.75
C THR A 274 11.00 3.43 29.42
N GLN A 275 10.04 3.08 30.29
CA GLN A 275 9.21 4.08 30.94
C GLN A 275 9.98 4.79 32.07
N SER A 276 9.47 5.95 32.45
CA SER A 276 10.04 6.78 33.52
C SER A 276 8.86 7.34 34.32
N PHE A 277 8.34 6.55 35.26
CA PHE A 277 7.17 6.94 36.05
C PHE A 277 7.41 6.84 37.56
N GLY A 278 7.01 7.89 38.27
CA GLY A 278 7.23 8.10 39.70
C GLY A 278 8.60 8.70 40.05
N SER A 279 8.70 9.24 41.27
CA SER A 279 9.95 9.81 41.79
C SER A 279 11.06 8.76 41.78
N GLY A 280 12.24 9.10 41.28
CA GLY A 280 13.35 8.15 41.12
C GLY A 280 13.12 7.07 40.05
N ASN A 281 12.15 7.27 39.15
CA ASN A 281 11.81 6.35 38.05
C ASN A 281 11.50 4.93 38.54
N VAL A 282 10.65 4.83 39.57
CA VAL A 282 10.32 3.54 40.20
C VAL A 282 9.68 2.54 39.22
N TYR A 283 9.07 2.98 38.12
CA TYR A 283 8.62 2.09 37.03
C TYR A 283 9.37 2.36 35.73
N THR A 284 10.10 1.34 35.24
CA THR A 284 10.96 1.41 34.05
C THR A 284 10.66 0.37 32.97
N THR A 285 9.61 -0.42 33.13
CA THR A 285 9.29 -1.51 32.21
C THR A 285 9.11 -1.01 30.77
N SER A 286 9.82 -1.61 29.82
CA SER A 286 9.66 -1.32 28.38
C SER A 286 8.23 -1.61 27.92
N SER A 287 7.52 -0.57 27.50
CA SER A 287 6.08 -0.63 27.20
C SER A 287 5.64 0.58 26.36
N VAL A 288 4.37 0.61 25.96
CA VAL A 288 3.72 1.76 25.31
C VAL A 288 2.81 2.44 26.33
N ALA A 289 3.08 3.70 26.67
CA ALA A 289 2.22 4.48 27.55
C ALA A 289 0.88 4.81 26.88
N VAL A 290 -0.21 4.66 27.62
CA VAL A 290 -1.57 4.94 27.14
C VAL A 290 -2.08 6.21 27.81
N THR A 291 -2.74 7.07 27.04
CA THR A 291 -3.33 8.33 27.52
C THR A 291 -4.81 8.40 27.15
N ALA A 292 -5.51 9.46 27.57
CA ALA A 292 -6.88 9.71 27.12
C ALA A 292 -6.99 9.92 25.59
N THR A 293 -5.92 10.37 24.93
CA THR A 293 -5.86 10.55 23.48
C THR A 293 -5.33 9.29 22.82
N ALA A 294 -6.01 8.86 21.74
CA ALA A 294 -5.57 7.71 20.97
C ALA A 294 -4.22 7.98 20.31
N ALA A 295 -3.26 7.08 20.55
CA ALA A 295 -1.94 7.12 19.93
C ALA A 295 -1.58 5.77 19.30
N SER A 296 -0.73 5.79 18.28
CA SER A 296 -0.22 4.58 17.63
C SER A 296 0.60 3.75 18.62
N MET A 297 0.30 2.46 18.69
CA MET A 297 1.12 1.50 19.42
C MET A 297 2.28 0.98 18.57
N PHE A 298 2.21 1.14 17.25
CA PHE A 298 3.27 0.75 16.33
C PHE A 298 4.27 1.88 16.16
N LYS A 299 5.52 1.52 15.87
CA LYS A 299 6.56 2.48 15.48
C LYS A 299 6.10 3.27 14.25
N ALA A 300 6.67 4.45 14.06
CA ALA A 300 6.42 5.24 12.86
C ALA A 300 6.62 4.38 11.60
N THR A 301 5.75 4.59 10.61
CA THR A 301 5.73 3.89 9.31
C THR A 301 5.55 2.37 9.34
N GLN A 302 5.31 1.75 10.50
CA GLN A 302 5.08 0.30 10.62
C GLN A 302 3.59 -0.05 10.55
N TYR A 303 3.28 -1.14 9.85
CA TYR A 303 1.95 -1.70 9.70
C TYR A 303 1.99 -3.23 9.69
N LEU A 304 0.87 -3.86 9.98
CA LEU A 304 0.66 -5.27 9.68
C LEU A 304 0.00 -5.40 8.31
N PHE A 305 0.53 -6.30 7.48
CA PHE A 305 -0.07 -6.68 6.20
C PHE A 305 -0.55 -8.12 6.31
N LEU A 306 -1.85 -8.31 6.49
CA LEU A 306 -2.46 -9.60 6.81
C LEU A 306 -3.20 -10.16 5.59
N ILE A 307 -3.18 -11.48 5.44
CA ILE A 307 -4.11 -12.16 4.53
C ILE A 307 -5.53 -11.91 5.07
N PRO A 308 -6.48 -11.42 4.25
CA PRO A 308 -7.87 -11.25 4.68
C PRO A 308 -8.44 -12.55 5.23
N PRO A 309 -9.27 -12.53 6.30
CA PRO A 309 -9.84 -13.76 6.86
C PRO A 309 -10.98 -14.35 6.01
N ALA A 310 -11.56 -13.53 5.12
CA ALA A 310 -12.53 -13.90 4.10
C ALA A 310 -12.62 -12.79 3.04
N ALA A 311 -13.37 -13.02 1.95
CA ALA A 311 -13.57 -12.03 0.88
C ALA A 311 -14.07 -10.67 1.40
N ASN A 312 -15.00 -10.68 2.35
CA ASN A 312 -15.56 -9.47 2.96
C ASN A 312 -14.91 -9.08 4.31
N GLY A 313 -13.74 -9.65 4.62
CA GLY A 313 -13.06 -9.43 5.88
C GLY A 313 -13.64 -10.27 7.02
N ILE A 314 -13.55 -9.77 8.25
CA ILE A 314 -14.02 -10.43 9.47
C ILE A 314 -15.53 -10.60 9.42
N ALA A 315 -16.01 -11.83 9.53
CA ALA A 315 -17.43 -12.15 9.53
C ALA A 315 -17.95 -12.48 10.95
N ALA A 316 -17.07 -12.94 11.84
CA ALA A 316 -17.39 -13.29 13.21
C ALA A 316 -16.34 -12.78 14.19
N SER A 317 -16.75 -12.52 15.43
CA SER A 317 -15.85 -12.10 16.53
C SER A 317 -14.75 -13.13 16.83
N THR A 318 -14.95 -14.39 16.44
CA THR A 318 -13.93 -15.44 16.56
C THR A 318 -12.93 -15.47 15.41
N ASP A 319 -13.13 -14.73 14.31
CA ASP A 319 -12.23 -14.84 13.15
C ASP A 319 -10.82 -14.34 13.48
N ILE A 320 -10.70 -13.15 14.09
CA ILE A 320 -9.41 -12.58 14.51
C ILE A 320 -9.54 -11.98 15.91
N ARG A 321 -8.75 -12.51 16.85
CA ARG A 321 -8.70 -12.02 18.23
C ARG A 321 -7.28 -11.60 18.60
N ILE A 322 -7.19 -10.65 19.51
CA ILE A 322 -5.97 -10.07 20.02
C ILE A 322 -5.90 -10.32 21.53
N LEU A 323 -4.75 -10.79 22.01
CA LEU A 323 -4.42 -10.76 23.43
C LEU A 323 -3.58 -9.52 23.70
N LEU A 324 -4.14 -8.61 24.50
CA LEU A 324 -3.47 -7.42 25.02
C LEU A 324 -2.97 -7.72 26.43
N THR A 325 -1.70 -7.44 26.72
CA THR A 325 -1.13 -7.46 28.07
C THR A 325 -0.71 -6.05 28.44
N TYR A 326 -1.14 -5.55 29.60
CA TYR A 326 -0.85 -4.19 30.06
C TYR A 326 -0.72 -4.14 31.57
N ASP A 327 0.11 -3.22 32.07
CA ASP A 327 0.23 -2.92 33.48
C ASP A 327 -0.60 -1.67 33.81
N VAL A 328 -1.37 -1.74 34.89
CA VAL A 328 -1.92 -0.57 35.58
C VAL A 328 -0.99 -0.28 36.76
N VAL A 329 -0.34 0.88 36.74
CA VAL A 329 0.66 1.28 37.73
C VAL A 329 0.13 2.46 38.51
N THR A 330 0.03 2.32 39.82
CA THR A 330 -0.35 3.41 40.74
C THR A 330 0.79 3.67 41.72
N LEU A 331 1.28 4.90 41.77
CA LEU A 331 2.31 5.34 42.71
C LEU A 331 1.73 5.39 44.12
N ASP A 332 2.47 4.84 45.07
CA ASP A 332 2.14 4.89 46.49
C ASP A 332 3.43 4.81 47.29
N THR A 333 3.81 5.91 47.92
CA THR A 333 5.05 6.02 48.71
C THR A 333 5.03 5.18 49.98
N LYS A 334 3.86 4.64 50.37
CA LYS A 334 3.73 3.71 51.51
C LYS A 334 4.06 2.27 51.14
N LEU A 335 4.10 1.94 49.85
CA LEU A 335 4.45 0.61 49.37
C LEU A 335 5.96 0.48 49.16
N ASP A 336 6.48 -0.73 49.38
CA ASP A 336 7.85 -1.06 48.99
C ASP A 336 8.03 -0.87 47.47
N GLY A 337 9.10 -0.18 47.08
CA GLY A 337 9.33 0.22 45.70
C GLY A 337 8.41 1.33 45.16
N GLY A 338 7.64 2.00 46.03
CA GLY A 338 6.94 3.27 45.77
C GLY A 338 5.73 3.20 44.82
N LYS A 339 5.21 2.00 44.54
CA LYS A 339 4.13 1.77 43.58
C LYS A 339 3.44 0.42 43.78
N SER A 340 2.23 0.31 43.24
CA SER A 340 1.58 -0.96 42.91
C SER A 340 1.59 -1.17 41.39
N VAL A 341 1.70 -2.42 40.95
CA VAL A 341 1.65 -2.81 39.54
C VAL A 341 0.69 -3.98 39.40
N ILE A 342 -0.36 -3.81 38.62
CA ILE A 342 -1.32 -4.87 38.29
C ILE A 342 -1.13 -5.21 36.81
N GLU A 343 -0.58 -6.39 36.51
CA GLU A 343 -0.56 -6.91 35.15
C GLU A 343 -1.95 -7.48 34.81
N ALA A 344 -2.58 -6.91 33.80
CA ALA A 344 -3.86 -7.33 33.28
C ALA A 344 -3.72 -7.85 31.84
N LYS A 345 -4.63 -8.76 31.49
CA LYS A 345 -4.66 -9.42 30.18
C LYS A 345 -6.09 -9.45 29.65
N SER A 346 -6.26 -8.98 28.43
CA SER A 346 -7.57 -8.84 27.80
C SER A 346 -7.56 -9.46 26.42
N VAL A 347 -8.54 -10.32 26.16
CA VAL A 347 -8.77 -10.91 24.84
C VAL A 347 -9.87 -10.11 24.15
N VAL A 348 -9.53 -9.50 23.02
CA VAL A 348 -10.42 -8.61 22.28
C VAL A 348 -10.61 -9.15 20.88
N SER A 349 -11.86 -9.16 20.41
CA SER A 349 -12.19 -9.52 19.03
C SER A 349 -12.10 -8.28 18.15
N LEU A 350 -11.42 -8.38 17.00
CA LEU A 350 -11.47 -7.27 16.05
C LEU A 350 -12.89 -7.12 15.46
N PRO A 351 -13.35 -5.91 15.13
CA PRO A 351 -14.72 -5.67 14.68
C PRO A 351 -15.09 -6.41 13.38
N ASN A 352 -16.35 -6.82 13.25
CA ASN A 352 -16.87 -7.39 12.00
C ASN A 352 -16.82 -6.37 10.85
N GLY A 353 -16.65 -6.86 9.63
CA GLY A 353 -16.59 -6.06 8.41
C GLY A 353 -15.24 -5.39 8.16
N THR A 354 -14.24 -5.62 9.02
CA THR A 354 -12.88 -5.10 8.85
C THR A 354 -11.92 -6.16 8.30
N LEU A 355 -10.67 -5.81 8.04
CA LEU A 355 -9.67 -6.67 7.36
C LEU A 355 -10.07 -7.16 5.96
N LYS A 356 -10.78 -6.35 5.17
CA LYS A 356 -10.99 -6.63 3.74
C LYS A 356 -9.66 -6.49 2.98
N GLY A 357 -9.50 -7.28 1.92
CA GLY A 357 -8.41 -7.10 0.96
C GLY A 357 -8.47 -5.71 0.32
N GLY A 358 -7.30 -5.11 0.06
CA GLY A 358 -7.20 -3.76 -0.51
C GLY A 358 -7.75 -2.65 0.39
N SER A 359 -7.86 -2.91 1.70
CA SER A 359 -8.35 -1.93 2.68
C SER A 359 -7.37 -1.77 3.84
N ALA A 360 -7.27 -0.54 4.32
CA ALA A 360 -6.43 -0.17 5.45
C ALA A 360 -7.26 0.22 6.67
N TYR A 361 -6.89 -0.30 7.83
CA TYR A 361 -7.65 -0.14 9.06
C TYR A 361 -6.81 0.45 10.19
N LYS A 362 -7.40 1.42 10.90
CA LYS A 362 -6.90 1.93 12.17
C LYS A 362 -7.78 1.37 13.28
N TYR A 363 -7.24 0.43 14.06
CA TYR A 363 -7.93 -0.13 15.23
C TYR A 363 -7.58 0.65 16.48
N VAL A 364 -8.58 1.15 17.20
CA VAL A 364 -8.39 1.90 18.45
C VAL A 364 -8.86 1.04 19.62
N PHE A 365 -7.92 0.55 20.41
CA PHE A 365 -8.15 -0.15 21.67
C PHE A 365 -8.43 0.88 22.77
N THR A 366 -9.64 0.87 23.30
CA THR A 366 -10.05 1.71 24.43
C THR A 366 -9.97 0.87 25.70
N ILE A 367 -8.99 1.17 26.54
CA ILE A 367 -8.70 0.44 27.78
C ILE A 367 -9.41 1.13 28.94
N GLY A 368 -10.34 0.41 29.55
CA GLY A 368 -11.03 0.83 30.77
C GLY A 368 -10.65 0.03 31.99
N LEU A 369 -11.03 0.56 33.15
CA LEU A 369 -10.83 -0.11 34.44
C LEU A 369 -11.68 -1.39 34.58
N GLU A 370 -12.79 -1.49 33.83
CA GLU A 370 -13.69 -2.66 33.81
C GLU A 370 -13.49 -3.59 32.58
N GLY A 371 -12.70 -3.19 31.58
CA GLY A 371 -12.46 -4.00 30.39
C GLY A 371 -11.91 -3.23 29.19
N VAL A 372 -11.61 -3.94 28.08
CA VAL A 372 -11.04 -3.35 26.86
C VAL A 372 -12.02 -3.48 25.69
N LYS A 373 -12.27 -2.36 25.00
CA LYS A 373 -13.09 -2.29 23.78
C LYS A 373 -12.21 -1.96 22.57
N VAL A 374 -12.64 -2.31 21.36
CA VAL A 374 -11.94 -1.93 20.12
C VAL A 374 -12.93 -1.39 19.09
N SER A 375 -12.54 -0.31 18.40
CA SER A 375 -13.22 0.24 17.23
C SER A 375 -12.26 0.29 16.04
N ALA A 376 -12.78 0.47 14.82
CA ALA A 376 -11.97 0.54 13.61
C ALA A 376 -12.45 1.63 12.67
N ASP A 377 -11.51 2.40 12.12
CA ASP A 377 -11.72 3.29 10.98
C ASP A 377 -11.12 2.65 9.72
N VAL A 378 -11.78 2.80 8.57
CA VAL A 378 -11.32 2.25 7.28
C VAL A 378 -10.94 3.38 6.32
N GLU A 379 -9.80 3.22 5.66
CA GLU A 379 -9.40 4.02 4.51
C GLU A 379 -9.29 3.09 3.30
N ASN A 380 -9.75 3.56 2.13
CA ASN A 380 -9.51 2.85 0.87
C ASN A 380 -7.99 2.82 0.64
N TRP A 381 -7.42 1.61 0.57
CA TRP A 381 -5.99 1.44 0.36
C TRP A 381 -5.62 1.79 -1.09
N ASP A 382 -6.50 1.40 -2.02
CA ASP A 382 -6.46 1.79 -3.43
C ASP A 382 -7.36 3.01 -3.71
N ALA A 383 -7.44 4.01 -2.83
CA ALA A 383 -7.98 5.28 -3.32
C ALA A 383 -7.08 5.68 -4.50
N ASP A 384 -7.64 5.64 -5.72
CA ASP A 384 -7.02 6.13 -6.94
C ASP A 384 -6.72 7.60 -6.72
N VAL A 385 -5.64 7.91 -6.00
CA VAL A 385 -5.12 9.26 -5.94
C VAL A 385 -4.45 9.44 -7.28
N ASN A 386 -5.22 9.95 -8.24
CA ASN A 386 -4.64 10.42 -9.48
C ASN A 386 -3.73 11.58 -9.11
N VAL A 387 -2.43 11.38 -9.25
CA VAL A 387 -1.42 12.40 -8.99
C VAL A 387 -0.91 12.96 -10.30
N VAL A 388 -0.94 14.27 -10.40
CA VAL A 388 -0.36 15.02 -11.51
C VAL A 388 0.58 16.06 -10.89
N ASP A 389 1.80 16.11 -11.41
CA ASP A 389 2.75 17.16 -11.05
C ASP A 389 2.35 18.49 -11.72
N ALA A 390 2.44 19.59 -10.98
CA ALA A 390 2.24 20.94 -11.49
C ALA A 390 3.33 21.88 -10.96
N ALA A 391 3.68 22.87 -11.76
CA ALA A 391 4.49 23.99 -11.28
C ALA A 391 3.65 24.87 -10.32
N LEU A 392 4.32 25.62 -9.44
CA LEU A 392 3.69 26.64 -8.59
C LEU A 392 3.20 27.86 -9.41
N THR A 393 2.22 27.64 -10.27
CA THR A 393 1.53 28.67 -11.05
C THR A 393 0.05 28.36 -11.13
N GLU A 394 -0.77 29.39 -11.31
CA GLU A 394 -2.22 29.23 -11.43
C GLU A 394 -2.60 28.35 -12.62
N ASP A 395 -2.04 28.63 -13.80
CA ASP A 395 -2.35 27.90 -15.04
C ASP A 395 -1.98 26.41 -14.96
N ALA A 396 -0.80 26.07 -14.44
CA ALA A 396 -0.38 24.67 -14.34
C ALA A 396 -1.27 23.85 -13.39
N ILE A 397 -1.68 24.45 -12.27
CA ILE A 397 -2.60 23.81 -11.32
C ILE A 397 -4.01 23.69 -11.94
N LYS A 398 -4.44 24.70 -12.70
CA LYS A 398 -5.71 24.66 -13.44
C LYS A 398 -5.76 23.54 -14.47
N ASP A 399 -4.68 23.36 -15.23
CA ASP A 399 -4.54 22.30 -16.23
C ASP A 399 -4.58 20.91 -15.57
N ALA A 400 -3.86 20.73 -14.45
CA ALA A 400 -3.85 19.48 -13.70
C ALA A 400 -5.26 19.07 -13.21
N ILE A 401 -6.01 20.02 -12.64
CA ILE A 401 -7.39 19.78 -12.19
C ILE A 401 -8.33 19.52 -13.38
N THR A 402 -8.11 20.16 -14.53
CA THR A 402 -8.89 19.92 -15.76
C THR A 402 -8.65 18.50 -16.29
N ALA A 403 -7.41 18.01 -16.22
CA ALA A 403 -7.09 16.62 -16.52
C ALA A 403 -7.85 15.65 -15.60
N PHE A 404 -7.90 15.94 -14.29
CA PHE A 404 -8.70 15.16 -13.35
C PHE A 404 -10.20 15.16 -13.65
N SER A 405 -10.77 16.30 -14.05
CA SER A 405 -12.17 16.38 -14.50
C SER A 405 -12.42 15.41 -15.67
N THR A 406 -11.50 15.33 -16.63
CA THR A 406 -11.59 14.41 -17.77
C THR A 406 -11.54 12.94 -17.33
N ILE A 407 -10.62 12.60 -16.41
CA ILE A 407 -10.47 11.24 -15.85
C ILE A 407 -11.72 10.82 -15.05
N LYS A 408 -12.29 11.72 -14.26
CA LYS A 408 -13.53 11.47 -13.52
C LYS A 408 -14.71 11.22 -14.47
N GLY A 409 -14.76 11.93 -15.60
CA GLY A 409 -15.77 11.72 -16.64
C GLY A 409 -15.69 10.35 -17.30
N SER A 410 -14.50 9.73 -17.35
CA SER A 410 -14.30 8.40 -17.95
C SER A 410 -14.38 7.25 -16.94
N THR A 411 -14.38 7.52 -15.62
CA THR A 411 -14.40 6.49 -14.57
C THR A 411 -15.27 6.90 -13.36
N SER A 412 -16.27 6.10 -13.01
CA SER A 412 -17.24 6.41 -11.94
C SER A 412 -16.74 6.19 -10.51
N ALA A 413 -15.51 5.67 -10.32
CA ALA A 413 -15.01 5.17 -9.03
C ALA A 413 -14.00 6.09 -8.31
N CYS A 414 -13.43 7.11 -8.97
CA CYS A 414 -12.37 7.94 -8.40
C CYS A 414 -12.92 9.09 -7.54
N THR A 415 -12.57 9.14 -6.25
CA THR A 415 -13.08 10.16 -5.29
C THR A 415 -12.00 11.04 -4.65
N LYS A 416 -10.71 10.78 -4.93
CA LYS A 416 -9.58 11.53 -4.36
C LYS A 416 -8.56 11.84 -5.44
N PHE A 417 -8.22 13.10 -5.62
CA PHE A 417 -7.26 13.57 -6.62
C PHE A 417 -6.16 14.36 -5.92
N SER A 418 -4.93 14.34 -6.41
CA SER A 418 -3.86 15.14 -5.82
C SER A 418 -3.02 15.84 -6.87
N VAL A 419 -2.87 17.16 -6.78
CA VAL A 419 -1.87 17.90 -7.55
C VAL A 419 -0.61 17.99 -6.68
N HIS A 420 0.49 17.42 -7.14
CA HIS A 420 1.78 17.61 -6.50
C HIS A 420 2.44 18.86 -7.05
N VAL A 421 2.62 19.88 -6.20
CA VAL A 421 3.09 21.20 -6.62
C VAL A 421 4.58 21.33 -6.32
N THR A 422 5.35 21.70 -7.34
CA THR A 422 6.80 21.93 -7.23
C THR A 422 7.16 23.37 -7.58
N GLY A 423 8.18 23.91 -6.90
CA GLY A 423 8.69 25.26 -7.17
C GLY A 423 9.23 25.97 -5.93
N THR A 424 9.40 27.29 -6.04
CA THR A 424 9.89 28.14 -4.96
C THR A 424 8.94 29.33 -4.77
N ALA A 425 8.41 29.49 -3.56
CA ALA A 425 7.64 30.65 -3.14
C ALA A 425 8.60 31.77 -2.69
N SER A 426 8.86 32.74 -3.57
CA SER A 426 9.73 33.89 -3.27
C SER A 426 9.02 35.01 -2.52
N VAL A 427 7.69 35.10 -2.64
CA VAL A 427 6.80 36.06 -1.98
C VAL A 427 5.46 35.38 -1.63
N ALA A 428 4.64 36.03 -0.80
CA ALA A 428 3.27 35.57 -0.56
C ALA A 428 2.48 35.52 -1.87
N ALA A 429 1.80 34.41 -2.12
CA ALA A 429 1.06 34.15 -3.35
C ALA A 429 -0.38 33.76 -3.04
N THR A 430 -1.32 34.24 -3.87
CA THR A 430 -2.70 33.75 -3.88
C THR A 430 -2.97 33.14 -5.25
N LEU A 431 -3.22 31.84 -5.28
CA LEU A 431 -3.56 31.08 -6.47
C LEU A 431 -5.07 31.13 -6.69
N ASN A 432 -5.52 31.76 -7.77
CA ASN A 432 -6.94 31.96 -8.01
C ASN A 432 -7.52 30.88 -8.93
N LEU A 433 -8.15 29.86 -8.34
CA LEU A 433 -8.76 28.76 -9.07
C LEU A 433 -10.23 29.03 -9.46
N SER A 434 -10.70 30.28 -9.32
CA SER A 434 -12.02 30.67 -9.82
C SER A 434 -12.10 30.59 -11.36
N GLY A 435 -13.31 30.37 -11.89
CA GLY A 435 -13.56 30.31 -13.33
C GLY A 435 -13.23 28.97 -14.01
N MET A 436 -12.75 27.97 -13.27
CA MET A 436 -12.44 26.65 -13.83
C MET A 436 -13.68 25.78 -14.09
N THR A 437 -13.62 24.96 -15.13
CA THR A 437 -14.63 23.95 -15.46
C THR A 437 -14.36 22.65 -14.68
N THR A 438 -15.21 22.33 -13.70
CA THR A 438 -15.10 21.14 -12.83
C THR A 438 -16.32 20.21 -12.94
N THR A 439 -16.91 20.12 -14.13
CA THR A 439 -18.26 19.56 -14.36
C THR A 439 -18.45 18.09 -14.02
N ASN A 440 -17.38 17.29 -13.99
CA ASN A 440 -17.49 15.85 -13.76
C ASN A 440 -17.35 15.45 -12.29
N PHE A 441 -16.99 16.37 -11.40
CA PHE A 441 -16.85 16.10 -9.97
C PHE A 441 -18.22 16.15 -9.27
N ALA A 442 -18.45 15.16 -8.40
CA ALA A 442 -19.64 15.06 -7.56
C ALA A 442 -19.40 15.71 -6.19
N THR A 443 -20.48 16.02 -5.46
CA THR A 443 -20.40 16.48 -4.07
C THR A 443 -19.57 15.53 -3.22
N ASN A 444 -18.71 16.10 -2.35
CA ASN A 444 -17.69 15.43 -1.54
C ASN A 444 -16.49 14.84 -2.30
N ASP A 445 -16.37 15.02 -3.62
CA ASP A 445 -15.09 14.74 -4.27
C ASP A 445 -14.02 15.72 -3.76
N CYS A 446 -12.81 15.20 -3.53
CA CYS A 446 -11.70 15.98 -2.97
C CYS A 446 -10.52 16.07 -3.94
N ILE A 447 -9.94 17.26 -4.04
CA ILE A 447 -8.66 17.50 -4.69
C ILE A 447 -7.68 18.03 -3.64
N THR A 448 -6.63 17.29 -3.37
CA THR A 448 -5.50 17.74 -2.54
C THR A 448 -4.52 18.51 -3.41
N LEU A 449 -4.10 19.68 -2.97
CA LEU A 449 -2.97 20.42 -3.51
C LEU A 449 -1.82 20.25 -2.54
N ASP A 450 -0.79 19.50 -2.94
CA ASP A 450 0.36 19.18 -2.10
C ASP A 450 1.53 20.11 -2.39
N PHE A 451 1.87 20.95 -1.41
CA PHE A 451 2.99 21.90 -1.48
C PHE A 451 4.19 21.43 -0.64
N SER A 452 4.27 20.14 -0.28
CA SER A 452 5.32 19.61 0.58
C SER A 452 6.73 19.80 0.01
N ASP A 453 6.87 19.79 -1.32
CA ASP A 453 8.13 20.00 -2.03
C ASP A 453 8.33 21.45 -2.51
N VAL A 454 7.42 22.37 -2.15
CA VAL A 454 7.59 23.80 -2.44
C VAL A 454 8.52 24.44 -1.41
N THR A 455 9.59 25.03 -1.93
CA THR A 455 10.60 25.72 -1.11
C THR A 455 10.21 27.18 -0.86
N GLY A 456 10.65 27.78 0.26
CA GLY A 456 10.47 29.22 0.52
C GLY A 456 9.18 29.63 1.25
N ILE A 457 8.27 28.70 1.55
CA ILE A 457 7.09 28.96 2.39
C ILE A 457 7.53 29.12 3.85
N SER A 458 7.55 30.36 4.35
CA SER A 458 7.96 30.65 5.73
C SER A 458 7.44 32.01 6.20
N GLY A 459 6.90 32.07 7.41
CA GLY A 459 6.48 33.32 8.04
C GLY A 459 5.51 34.14 7.19
N SER A 460 6.00 35.23 6.58
CA SER A 460 5.23 36.13 5.70
C SER A 460 5.00 35.58 4.28
N ASN A 461 5.80 34.62 3.83
CA ASN A 461 5.65 34.00 2.51
C ASN A 461 4.63 32.85 2.61
N THR A 462 3.36 33.20 2.44
CA THR A 462 2.23 32.27 2.52
C THR A 462 1.70 31.89 1.14
N ILE A 463 1.07 30.71 1.05
CA ILE A 463 0.31 30.30 -0.14
C ILE A 463 -1.17 30.25 0.22
N ALA A 464 -1.96 31.11 -0.38
CA ALA A 464 -3.42 31.07 -0.31
C ALA A 464 -4.00 30.51 -1.61
N VAL A 465 -5.13 29.84 -1.51
CA VAL A 465 -5.90 29.34 -2.66
C VAL A 465 -7.33 29.87 -2.58
N THR A 466 -7.78 30.49 -3.66
CA THR A 466 -9.21 30.79 -3.89
C THR A 466 -9.82 29.62 -4.63
N ALA A 467 -10.79 28.93 -4.01
CA ALA A 467 -11.40 27.72 -4.56
C ALA A 467 -12.26 28.01 -5.82
N PRO A 468 -12.45 27.02 -6.72
CA PRO A 468 -13.42 27.12 -7.80
C PRO A 468 -14.86 27.25 -7.29
N THR A 469 -15.78 27.73 -8.14
CA THR A 469 -17.19 27.88 -7.78
C THR A 469 -17.82 26.55 -7.33
N GLY A 470 -18.46 26.56 -6.16
CA GLY A 470 -19.07 25.37 -5.56
C GLY A 470 -18.04 24.40 -4.96
N TRP A 471 -16.85 24.89 -4.58
CA TRP A 471 -15.86 24.17 -3.81
C TRP A 471 -15.46 24.94 -2.56
N THR A 472 -14.99 24.22 -1.54
CA THR A 472 -14.44 24.78 -0.31
C THR A 472 -12.96 24.41 -0.19
N ALA A 473 -12.09 25.39 0.07
CA ALA A 473 -10.66 25.15 0.36
C ALA A 473 -10.41 25.11 1.87
N SER A 474 -9.93 23.97 2.38
CA SER A 474 -9.50 23.81 3.77
C SER A 474 -7.97 23.76 3.87
N GLY A 475 -7.39 24.38 4.90
CA GLY A 475 -5.93 24.47 5.09
C GLY A 475 -5.26 25.64 4.36
N SER A 476 -6.05 26.54 3.76
CA SER A 476 -5.60 27.78 3.14
C SER A 476 -5.82 28.97 4.10
N PRO A 477 -4.86 29.90 4.28
CA PRO A 477 -3.52 29.93 3.68
C PRO A 477 -2.52 29.01 4.41
N LEU A 478 -1.52 28.52 3.68
CA LEU A 478 -0.37 27.78 4.21
C LEU A 478 0.76 28.75 4.62
N SER A 479 1.26 28.60 5.85
CA SER A 479 2.43 29.33 6.38
C SER A 479 3.69 28.47 6.50
N SER A 480 3.62 27.20 6.10
CA SER A 480 4.73 26.24 5.98
C SER A 480 4.38 25.21 4.90
N ALA A 481 5.37 24.41 4.46
CA ALA A 481 5.13 23.26 3.59
C ALA A 481 4.00 22.38 4.16
N GLY A 482 3.09 21.94 3.28
CA GLY A 482 1.85 21.27 3.69
C GLY A 482 0.84 21.17 2.54
N GLN A 483 -0.41 20.90 2.88
CA GLN A 483 -1.45 20.57 1.90
C GLN A 483 -2.68 21.46 2.05
N ILE A 484 -3.28 21.84 0.92
CA ILE A 484 -4.61 22.48 0.86
C ILE A 484 -5.57 21.48 0.23
N THR A 485 -6.74 21.25 0.83
CA THR A 485 -7.76 20.35 0.25
C THR A 485 -8.93 21.15 -0.26
N LEU A 486 -9.28 20.94 -1.53
CA LEU A 486 -10.51 21.43 -2.16
C LEU A 486 -11.57 20.34 -2.07
N THR A 487 -12.74 20.67 -1.51
CA THR A 487 -13.89 19.75 -1.42
C THR A 487 -15.06 20.30 -2.23
N LYS A 488 -15.66 19.49 -3.11
CA LYS A 488 -16.85 19.90 -3.87
C LYS A 488 -18.06 19.96 -2.94
N ASN A 489 -18.77 21.10 -2.97
CA ASN A 489 -19.94 21.35 -2.13
C ASN A 489 -21.17 20.53 -2.55
#